data_AF-A0A428VWA2-F1
#
_entry.id   AF-A0A428VWA2-F1
#
_cell.length_a   1.000
_cell.length_b   1.000
_cell.length_c   1.000
_cell.angle_alpha   90.00
_cell.angle_beta   90.00
_cell.angle_gamma   90.00
#
_symmetry.space_group_name_H-M   'P 1'
#
loop_
_entity.id
_entity.type
_entity.pdbx_description
1 polymer ?
#
loop_
_entity_poly.entity_id
_entity_poly.type
_entity_poly.pdbx_seq_one_letter_code
_entity_poly.pdbx_strand_id
1 'polypeptide(L)'
;VESYGRSAIEDPTLNKGTTEVLADGTETLKKAGYVTKSGWLASPTAGGGSWLAHSTLLSGLWIDKQNRYRNLTSSNRLTLTGAFKKAGFDTMSVMPGATRAWPEGNFYGYDKVYDSRNTGYQGPAFSWAPQPDQYTLSWFEKNVHGVEHDPMFVEMPLVSSHTPWAPLPQFIDWDDVGDGSVYKQIQQEGKKVRTIWKDPVKLRREYSRSIQYTMTTVISWLELYGDENTVMVFLGDHQPSPLIVGDTA
;
A
#
# COMPACT_ATOMS: atom_id res chain seq x y z
N VAL A 1 1.91 1.98 2.73
CA VAL A 1 1.67 2.57 1.40
C VAL A 1 3.00 2.97 0.83
N GLU A 2 3.38 2.33 -0.28
CA GLU A 2 4.67 2.53 -0.95
C GLU A 2 4.96 4.01 -1.21
N SER A 3 6.14 4.47 -0.78
CA SER A 3 6.67 5.81 -1.06
C SER A 3 5.75 6.98 -0.62
N TYR A 4 4.80 6.77 0.29
CA TYR A 4 3.91 7.82 0.80
C TYR A 4 4.55 8.58 1.96
N GLY A 5 5.51 9.46 1.65
CA GLY A 5 6.21 10.26 2.65
C GLY A 5 5.56 11.60 2.97
N ARG A 6 6.10 12.29 3.97
CA ARG A 6 5.72 13.66 4.36
C ARG A 6 5.80 14.65 3.20
N SER A 7 6.69 14.41 2.24
CA SER A 7 6.83 15.23 1.04
C SER A 7 5.57 15.24 0.17
N ALA A 8 4.79 14.15 0.14
CA ALA A 8 3.53 14.09 -0.61
C ALA A 8 2.44 15.04 -0.07
N ILE A 9 2.66 15.62 1.12
CA ILE A 9 1.72 16.51 1.82
C ILE A 9 2.29 17.92 1.94
N GLU A 10 3.56 18.04 2.33
CA GLU A 10 4.14 19.33 2.69
C GLU A 10 4.92 20.00 1.56
N ASP A 11 5.45 19.24 0.58
CA ASP A 11 6.17 19.84 -0.55
C ASP A 11 5.16 20.40 -1.57
N PRO A 12 5.11 21.72 -1.81
CA PRO A 12 4.16 22.33 -2.75
C PRO A 12 4.32 21.85 -4.20
N THR A 13 5.47 21.25 -4.54
CA THR A 13 5.72 20.69 -5.87
C THR A 13 5.21 19.25 -6.01
N LEU A 14 4.90 18.58 -4.89
CA LEU A 14 4.45 17.18 -4.84
C LEU A 14 3.04 17.00 -4.27
N ASN A 15 2.53 17.95 -3.51
CA ASN A 15 1.27 17.79 -2.79
C ASN A 15 0.01 18.05 -3.62
N LYS A 16 0.17 18.63 -4.82
CA LYS A 16 -0.96 19.00 -5.69
C LYS A 16 -1.86 17.80 -5.99
N GLY A 17 -3.11 17.88 -5.54
CA GLY A 17 -4.14 16.84 -5.67
C GLY A 17 -4.17 15.86 -4.50
N THR A 18 -3.03 15.58 -3.86
CA THR A 18 -2.97 14.66 -2.72
C THR A 18 -3.67 15.25 -1.51
N THR A 19 -3.44 16.53 -1.22
CA THR A 19 -4.09 17.22 -0.09
C THR A 19 -5.60 17.30 -0.25
N GLU A 20 -6.07 17.47 -1.48
CA GLU A 20 -7.49 17.53 -1.84
C GLU A 20 -8.15 16.16 -1.64
N VAL A 21 -7.54 15.07 -2.16
CA VAL A 21 -8.06 13.70 -1.94
C VAL A 21 -8.18 13.37 -0.45
N LEU A 22 -7.21 13.77 0.36
CA LEU A 22 -7.23 13.52 1.81
C LEU A 22 -8.26 14.39 2.54
N ALA A 23 -8.43 15.65 2.14
CA ALA A 23 -9.44 16.54 2.71
C ALA A 23 -10.86 16.03 2.39
N ASP A 24 -11.13 15.74 1.12
CA ASP A 24 -12.41 15.21 0.66
C ASP A 24 -12.69 13.86 1.33
N GLY A 25 -11.71 12.96 1.35
CA GLY A 25 -11.84 11.66 1.99
C GLY A 25 -12.07 11.75 3.50
N THR A 26 -11.49 12.74 4.19
CA THR A 26 -11.76 12.98 5.61
C THR A 26 -13.23 13.35 5.83
N GLU A 27 -13.78 14.24 5.01
CA GLU A 27 -15.19 14.63 5.11
C GLU A 27 -16.14 13.48 4.71
N THR A 28 -15.76 12.69 3.69
CA THR A 28 -16.48 11.48 3.28
C THR A 28 -16.54 10.45 4.42
N LEU A 29 -15.40 10.06 4.97
CA LEU A 29 -15.33 9.07 6.06
C LEU A 29 -16.05 9.57 7.32
N LYS A 30 -15.98 10.87 7.62
CA LYS A 30 -16.74 11.48 8.72
C LYS A 30 -18.25 11.35 8.52
N LYS A 31 -18.76 11.54 7.30
CA LYS A 31 -20.19 11.33 6.98
C LYS A 31 -20.59 9.86 7.10
N ALA A 32 -19.67 8.94 6.80
CA ALA A 32 -19.84 7.50 7.02
C ALA A 32 -19.69 7.08 8.50
N GLY A 33 -19.42 8.01 9.44
CA GLY A 33 -19.37 7.75 10.87
C GLY A 33 -17.97 7.49 11.44
N TYR A 34 -16.93 7.55 10.62
CA TYR A 34 -15.56 7.36 11.09
C TYR A 34 -15.01 8.57 11.85
N VAL A 35 -14.17 8.28 12.84
CA VAL A 35 -13.32 9.27 13.50
C VAL A 35 -11.89 9.08 12.99
N THR A 36 -11.34 10.09 12.34
CA THR A 36 -9.98 10.04 11.78
C THR A 36 -8.98 10.76 12.69
N LYS A 37 -7.76 10.22 12.75
CA LYS A 37 -6.58 10.82 13.41
C LYS A 37 -5.36 10.57 12.54
N SER A 38 -4.45 11.54 12.51
CA SER A 38 -3.20 11.45 11.76
C SER A 38 -2.04 12.02 12.56
N GLY A 39 -0.83 11.61 12.18
CA GLY A 39 0.41 12.04 12.80
C GLY A 39 1.62 11.60 11.99
N TRP A 40 2.80 12.07 12.38
CA TRP A 40 4.05 11.73 11.72
C TRP A 40 4.76 10.56 12.40
N LEU A 41 5.34 9.70 11.57
CA LEU A 41 6.23 8.61 11.98
C LEU A 41 7.53 8.71 11.19
N ALA A 42 8.65 8.36 11.82
CA ALA A 42 9.93 8.28 11.13
C ALA A 42 10.10 6.88 10.51
N SER A 43 10.39 6.83 9.22
CA SER A 43 10.74 5.58 8.54
C SER A 43 12.21 5.24 8.75
N PRO A 44 12.57 3.94 8.89
CA PRO A 44 13.96 3.51 8.96
C PRO A 44 14.65 3.48 7.57
N THR A 45 13.95 3.82 6.50
CA THR A 45 14.45 3.76 5.12
C THR A 45 13.88 4.89 4.26
N ALA A 46 14.46 5.10 3.08
CA ALA A 46 14.01 6.08 2.09
C ALA A 46 14.26 5.55 0.67
N GLY A 47 13.30 5.78 -0.24
CA GLY A 47 13.41 5.42 -1.66
C GLY A 47 13.40 3.92 -1.97
N GLY A 48 13.12 3.07 -0.98
CA GLY A 48 12.99 1.63 -1.13
C GLY A 48 13.21 0.91 0.20
N GLY A 49 13.21 -0.42 0.18
CA GLY A 49 13.45 -1.23 1.38
C GLY A 49 12.23 -1.36 2.27
N SER A 50 11.01 -1.30 1.73
CA SER A 50 9.74 -1.30 2.47
C SER A 50 9.62 -2.41 3.53
N TRP A 51 10.19 -3.59 3.29
CA TRP A 51 10.21 -4.67 4.28
C TRP A 51 10.89 -4.26 5.61
N LEU A 52 11.83 -3.32 5.59
CA LEU A 52 12.48 -2.75 6.77
C LEU A 52 11.52 -1.87 7.58
N ALA A 53 10.70 -1.07 6.89
CA ALA A 53 9.66 -0.25 7.51
C ALA A 53 8.53 -1.13 8.09
N HIS A 54 8.09 -2.16 7.35
CA HIS A 54 7.10 -3.12 7.85
C HIS A 54 7.62 -3.86 9.09
N SER A 55 8.85 -4.35 9.03
CA SER A 55 9.51 -5.01 10.17
C SER A 55 9.57 -4.08 11.38
N THR A 56 9.81 -2.79 11.16
CA THR A 56 9.87 -1.79 12.23
C THR A 56 8.52 -1.60 12.90
N LEU A 57 7.47 -1.41 12.10
CA LEU A 57 6.10 -1.28 12.59
C LEU A 57 5.65 -2.53 13.34
N LEU A 58 5.81 -3.70 12.73
CA LEU A 58 5.29 -4.96 13.26
C LEU A 58 6.05 -5.47 14.48
N SER A 59 7.34 -5.16 14.62
CA SER A 59 8.14 -5.63 15.77
C SER A 59 8.35 -4.56 16.86
N GLY A 60 8.07 -3.30 16.57
CA GLY A 60 8.41 -2.16 17.43
C GLY A 60 9.92 -1.96 17.61
N LEU A 61 10.76 -2.53 16.74
CA LEU A 61 12.22 -2.37 16.75
C LEU A 61 12.65 -1.52 15.55
N TRP A 62 13.70 -0.73 15.69
CA TRP A 62 14.24 0.02 14.55
C TRP A 62 14.99 -0.91 13.57
N ILE A 63 14.41 -1.24 12.42
CA ILE A 63 15.03 -2.13 11.43
C ILE A 63 15.43 -1.29 10.22
N ASP A 64 16.70 -0.88 10.15
CA ASP A 64 17.25 0.07 9.17
C ASP A 64 18.23 -0.57 8.17
N LYS A 65 18.42 -1.89 8.25
CA LYS A 65 19.36 -2.62 7.39
C LYS A 65 19.12 -4.12 7.42
N GLN A 66 19.61 -4.80 6.39
CA GLN A 66 19.34 -6.21 6.15
C GLN A 66 19.83 -7.15 7.26
N ASN A 67 20.94 -6.84 7.95
CA ASN A 67 21.41 -7.68 9.05
C ASN A 67 20.44 -7.64 10.24
N ARG A 68 19.83 -6.48 10.55
CA ARG A 68 18.79 -6.36 11.58
C ARG A 68 17.53 -7.10 11.19
N TYR A 69 17.11 -7.00 9.92
CA TYR A 69 15.99 -7.78 9.40
C TYR A 69 16.22 -9.28 9.57
N ARG A 70 17.36 -9.81 9.13
CA ARG A 70 17.67 -11.25 9.26
C ARG A 70 17.71 -11.71 10.71
N ASN A 71 18.31 -10.93 11.60
CA ASN A 71 18.34 -11.25 13.03
C ASN A 71 16.94 -11.27 13.65
N LEU A 72 16.08 -10.32 13.24
CA LEU A 72 14.69 -10.26 13.68
C LEU A 72 13.92 -11.49 13.20
N THR A 73 13.96 -11.79 11.90
CA THR A 73 13.16 -12.88 11.31
C THR A 73 13.65 -14.28 11.71
N SER A 74 14.86 -14.40 12.26
CA SER A 74 15.35 -15.63 12.89
C SER A 74 15.06 -15.74 14.39
N SER A 75 14.37 -14.74 14.98
CA SER A 75 14.11 -14.68 16.42
C SER A 75 12.69 -15.15 16.78
N ASN A 76 12.34 -15.05 18.06
CA ASN A 76 10.99 -15.28 18.60
C ASN A 76 10.36 -13.99 19.17
N ARG A 77 10.79 -12.81 18.70
CA ARG A 77 10.26 -11.50 19.12
C ARG A 77 8.74 -11.46 18.91
N LEU A 78 7.99 -11.04 19.94
CA LEU A 78 6.57 -10.74 19.79
C LEU A 78 6.38 -9.62 18.76
N THR A 79 5.56 -9.87 17.73
CA THR A 79 5.12 -8.89 16.74
C THR A 79 3.68 -8.44 17.02
N LEU A 80 3.25 -7.35 16.37
CA LEU A 80 1.87 -6.87 16.38
C LEU A 80 0.92 -7.97 15.88
N THR A 81 1.22 -8.57 14.74
CA THR A 81 0.51 -9.74 14.20
C THR A 81 0.43 -10.89 15.20
N GLY A 82 1.55 -11.23 15.86
CA GLY A 82 1.59 -12.28 16.87
C GLY A 82 0.75 -11.95 18.12
N ALA A 83 0.58 -10.67 18.46
CA ALA A 83 -0.30 -10.25 19.54
C ALA A 83 -1.78 -10.43 19.16
N PHE A 84 -2.18 -10.05 17.94
CA PHE A 84 -3.52 -10.30 17.41
C PHE A 84 -3.84 -11.80 17.32
N LYS A 85 -2.89 -12.60 16.85
CA LYS A 85 -3.02 -14.06 16.84
C LYS A 85 -3.28 -14.65 18.22
N LYS A 86 -2.53 -14.18 19.23
CA LYS A 86 -2.75 -14.59 20.64
C LYS A 86 -4.11 -14.16 21.19
N ALA A 87 -4.70 -13.09 20.63
CA ALA A 87 -6.04 -12.64 20.97
C ALA A 87 -7.15 -13.36 20.19
N GLY A 88 -6.81 -14.37 19.36
CA GLY A 88 -7.77 -15.18 18.62
C GLY A 88 -8.14 -14.63 17.24
N PHE A 89 -7.39 -13.67 16.70
CA PHE A 89 -7.63 -13.14 15.36
C PHE A 89 -6.95 -14.02 14.32
N ASP A 90 -7.61 -14.22 13.18
CA ASP A 90 -6.99 -14.71 11.96
C ASP A 90 -5.95 -13.68 11.49
N THR A 91 -4.74 -14.12 11.14
CA THR A 91 -3.68 -13.21 10.72
C THR A 91 -3.29 -13.44 9.27
N MET A 92 -3.31 -12.39 8.46
CA MET A 92 -3.06 -12.50 7.04
C MET A 92 -2.13 -11.41 6.51
N SER A 93 -1.38 -11.74 5.46
CA SER A 93 -0.68 -10.76 4.65
C SER A 93 -1.25 -10.78 3.23
N VAL A 94 -1.74 -9.64 2.75
CA VAL A 94 -2.13 -9.44 1.35
C VAL A 94 -1.05 -8.60 0.69
N MET A 95 -0.09 -9.28 0.06
CA MET A 95 1.18 -8.72 -0.39
C MET A 95 1.29 -8.72 -1.93
N PRO A 96 0.69 -7.74 -2.62
CA PRO A 96 0.66 -7.69 -4.09
C PRO A 96 2.05 -7.60 -4.75
N GLY A 97 3.06 -7.11 -4.03
CA GLY A 97 4.44 -7.01 -4.54
C GLY A 97 5.26 -8.31 -4.43
N ALA A 98 4.79 -9.32 -3.68
CA ALA A 98 5.54 -10.56 -3.53
C ALA A 98 5.35 -11.49 -4.74
N THR A 99 6.45 -11.75 -5.45
CA THR A 99 6.48 -12.59 -6.66
C THR A 99 7.16 -13.94 -6.43
N ARG A 100 7.59 -14.21 -5.19
CA ARG A 100 8.29 -15.43 -4.78
C ARG A 100 7.81 -15.86 -3.40
N ALA A 101 8.16 -17.09 -3.01
CA ALA A 101 7.90 -17.57 -1.67
C ALA A 101 8.59 -16.66 -0.65
N TRP A 102 7.86 -16.33 0.41
CA TRP A 102 8.31 -15.45 1.49
C TRP A 102 8.26 -16.21 2.82
N PRO A 103 9.28 -17.05 3.11
CA PRO A 103 9.30 -17.88 4.32
C PRO A 103 9.35 -17.04 5.61
N GLU A 104 9.82 -15.79 5.55
CA GLU A 104 9.82 -14.88 6.70
C GLU A 104 8.41 -14.48 7.16
N GLY A 105 7.38 -14.70 6.34
CA GLY A 105 5.98 -14.59 6.79
C GLY A 105 5.67 -15.45 8.01
N ASN A 106 6.35 -16.60 8.17
CA ASN A 106 6.21 -17.48 9.34
C ASN A 106 6.65 -16.79 10.64
N PHE A 107 7.68 -15.94 10.60
CA PHE A 107 8.13 -15.20 11.78
C PHE A 107 7.05 -14.24 12.28
N TYR A 108 6.33 -13.60 11.37
CA TYR A 108 5.20 -12.72 11.70
C TYR A 108 3.96 -13.48 12.14
N GLY A 109 3.94 -14.80 11.99
CA GLY A 109 2.86 -15.66 12.46
C GLY A 109 1.61 -15.64 11.57
N TYR A 110 1.70 -15.17 10.33
CA TYR A 110 0.57 -15.17 9.39
C TYR A 110 0.01 -16.57 9.17
N ASP A 111 -1.30 -16.71 9.29
CA ASP A 111 -2.04 -17.93 8.93
C ASP A 111 -2.16 -18.09 7.42
N LYS A 112 -2.28 -16.95 6.70
CA LYS A 112 -2.42 -16.92 5.25
C LYS A 112 -1.57 -15.81 4.64
N VAL A 113 -0.94 -16.11 3.49
CA VAL A 113 -0.24 -15.13 2.67
C VAL A 113 -0.82 -15.16 1.26
N TYR A 114 -1.45 -14.06 0.89
CA TYR A 114 -1.97 -13.83 -0.44
C TYR A 114 -1.02 -12.90 -1.19
N ASP A 115 -0.39 -13.40 -2.24
CA ASP A 115 0.59 -12.67 -3.03
C ASP A 115 0.23 -12.69 -4.52
N SER A 116 1.05 -12.05 -5.35
CA SER A 116 0.72 -11.86 -6.77
C SER A 116 0.54 -13.17 -7.55
N ARG A 117 0.91 -14.32 -6.97
CA ARG A 117 0.82 -15.64 -7.60
C ARG A 117 -0.47 -16.37 -7.27
N ASN A 118 -1.23 -15.91 -6.26
CA ASN A 118 -2.40 -16.62 -5.75
C ASN A 118 -3.66 -15.76 -5.58
N THR A 119 -3.63 -14.47 -5.95
CA THR A 119 -4.83 -13.63 -6.06
C THR A 119 -5.61 -13.85 -7.36
N GLY A 120 -4.97 -14.39 -8.40
CA GLY A 120 -5.63 -14.71 -9.68
C GLY A 120 -5.74 -13.54 -10.67
N TYR A 121 -4.97 -12.47 -10.48
CA TYR A 121 -4.94 -11.29 -11.35
C TYR A 121 -4.62 -11.65 -12.82
N GLN A 122 -5.44 -11.16 -13.76
CA GLN A 122 -5.31 -11.38 -15.21
C GLN A 122 -4.96 -10.10 -16.00
N GLY A 123 -4.76 -8.98 -15.30
CA GLY A 123 -4.35 -7.72 -15.89
C GLY A 123 -2.83 -7.61 -16.09
N PRO A 124 -2.36 -6.51 -16.69
CA PRO A 124 -0.93 -6.25 -16.84
C PRO A 124 -0.33 -5.70 -15.55
N ALA A 125 0.97 -5.89 -15.37
CA ALA A 125 1.73 -5.14 -14.38
C ALA A 125 1.77 -3.64 -14.73
N PHE A 126 1.77 -2.80 -13.69
CA PHE A 126 2.06 -1.37 -13.78
C PHE A 126 3.51 -1.13 -13.36
N SER A 127 4.41 -1.39 -14.32
CA SER A 127 5.85 -1.38 -14.13
C SER A 127 6.32 -2.34 -13.03
N TRP A 128 6.68 -1.85 -11.83
CA TRP A 128 7.14 -2.71 -10.74
C TRP A 128 5.98 -3.44 -10.06
N ALA A 129 4.80 -2.83 -10.00
CA ALA A 129 3.63 -3.40 -9.33
C ALA A 129 3.01 -4.53 -10.17
N PRO A 130 3.00 -5.78 -9.67
CA PRO A 130 2.40 -6.91 -10.40
C PRO A 130 0.90 -6.77 -10.59
N GLN A 131 0.21 -6.19 -9.61
CA GLN A 131 -1.22 -5.89 -9.62
C GLN A 131 -1.49 -4.56 -8.93
N PRO A 132 -2.51 -3.79 -9.34
CA PRO A 132 -2.81 -2.49 -8.76
C PRO A 132 -3.52 -2.61 -7.41
N ASP A 133 -3.38 -1.58 -6.57
CA ASP A 133 -3.99 -1.53 -5.23
C ASP A 133 -5.52 -1.71 -5.28
N GLN A 134 -6.22 -1.16 -6.28
CA GLN A 134 -7.68 -1.32 -6.40
C GLN A 134 -8.08 -2.77 -6.69
N TYR A 135 -7.32 -3.49 -7.54
CA TYR A 135 -7.55 -4.93 -7.70
C TYR A 135 -7.28 -5.68 -6.40
N THR A 136 -6.21 -5.34 -5.70
CA THR A 136 -5.83 -5.99 -4.43
C THR A 136 -6.94 -5.87 -3.38
N LEU A 137 -7.50 -4.66 -3.21
CA LEU A 137 -8.61 -4.40 -2.29
C LEU A 137 -9.93 -5.02 -2.75
N SER A 138 -10.24 -4.98 -4.05
CA SER A 138 -11.43 -5.64 -4.62
C SER A 138 -11.37 -7.17 -4.42
N TRP A 139 -10.21 -7.77 -4.65
CA TRP A 139 -9.98 -9.19 -4.40
C TRP A 139 -10.11 -9.52 -2.90
N PHE A 140 -9.52 -8.70 -2.02
CA PHE A 140 -9.60 -8.89 -0.58
C PHE A 140 -11.05 -8.84 -0.09
N GLU A 141 -11.82 -7.86 -0.56
CA GLU A 141 -13.24 -7.77 -0.28
C GLU A 141 -13.98 -9.02 -0.72
N LYS A 142 -13.87 -9.38 -2.00
CA LYS A 142 -14.63 -10.50 -2.55
C LYS A 142 -14.32 -11.86 -1.90
N ASN A 143 -13.09 -12.08 -1.45
CA ASN A 143 -12.62 -13.43 -1.07
C ASN A 143 -12.30 -13.59 0.42
N VAL A 144 -12.17 -12.49 1.18
CA VAL A 144 -11.72 -12.55 2.57
C VAL A 144 -12.62 -11.73 3.49
N HIS A 145 -12.81 -10.44 3.22
CA HIS A 145 -13.55 -9.54 4.10
C HIS A 145 -15.07 -9.57 3.89
N GLY A 146 -15.55 -9.65 2.65
CA GLY A 146 -16.97 -9.66 2.31
C GLY A 146 -17.66 -11.02 2.45
N VAL A 147 -16.96 -12.03 2.95
CA VAL A 147 -17.50 -13.37 3.25
C VAL A 147 -17.56 -13.59 4.75
N GLU A 148 -18.29 -14.60 5.23
CA GLU A 148 -18.31 -14.91 6.67
C GLU A 148 -16.90 -15.26 7.16
N HIS A 149 -16.43 -14.53 8.17
CA HIS A 149 -15.09 -14.66 8.72
C HIS A 149 -15.05 -14.38 10.22
N ASP A 150 -14.06 -14.95 10.90
CA ASP A 150 -13.68 -14.57 12.26
C ASP A 150 -12.97 -13.21 12.28
N PRO A 151 -12.78 -12.56 13.44
CA PRO A 151 -11.99 -11.33 13.54
C PRO A 151 -10.60 -11.52 12.94
N MET A 152 -10.13 -10.54 12.16
CA MET A 152 -8.86 -10.66 11.43
C MET A 152 -7.93 -9.47 11.60
N PHE A 153 -6.63 -9.73 11.57
CA PHE A 153 -5.58 -8.74 11.36
C PHE A 153 -4.98 -8.95 9.98
N VAL A 154 -4.96 -7.89 9.16
CA VAL A 154 -4.44 -7.94 7.79
C VAL A 154 -3.34 -6.91 7.61
N GLU A 155 -2.14 -7.37 7.25
CA GLU A 155 -1.10 -6.49 6.70
C GLU A 155 -1.26 -6.42 5.18
N MET A 156 -1.39 -5.21 4.62
CA MET A 156 -1.52 -5.03 3.18
C MET A 156 -0.51 -3.99 2.64
N PRO A 157 0.68 -4.42 2.21
CA PRO A 157 1.63 -3.54 1.53
C PRO A 157 1.13 -3.12 0.14
N LEU A 158 0.54 -1.93 0.05
CA LEU A 158 0.10 -1.32 -1.21
C LEU A 158 1.30 -0.80 -2.04
N VAL A 159 1.25 -0.99 -3.36
CA VAL A 159 2.41 -0.92 -4.27
C VAL A 159 2.22 -0.04 -5.50
N SER A 160 1.02 0.48 -5.80
CA SER A 160 0.77 1.24 -7.04
C SER A 160 1.56 2.55 -7.15
N SER A 161 2.07 3.08 -6.03
CA SER A 161 2.92 4.28 -5.95
C SER A 161 4.42 3.98 -6.04
N HIS A 162 4.81 2.76 -6.41
CA HIS A 162 6.22 2.42 -6.65
C HIS A 162 6.77 3.11 -7.90
N THR A 163 8.07 3.44 -7.87
CA THR A 163 8.82 3.89 -9.05
C THR A 163 8.69 2.88 -10.20
N PRO A 164 8.58 3.28 -11.47
CA PRO A 164 8.85 4.60 -12.07
C PRO A 164 7.63 5.51 -12.29
N TRP A 165 6.50 5.25 -11.61
CA TRP A 165 5.27 6.05 -11.70
C TRP A 165 4.69 6.20 -13.11
N ALA A 166 4.96 5.24 -14.00
CA ALA A 166 4.35 5.16 -15.33
C ALA A 166 4.45 3.75 -15.91
N PRO A 167 3.42 3.27 -16.64
CA PRO A 167 2.05 3.79 -16.61
C PRO A 167 1.47 3.67 -15.21
N LEU A 168 0.47 4.49 -14.89
CA LEU A 168 -0.27 4.40 -13.63
C LEU A 168 -1.62 3.72 -13.88
N PRO A 169 -2.12 2.94 -12.91
CA PRO A 169 -3.53 2.54 -12.92
C PRO A 169 -4.42 3.79 -12.80
N GLN A 170 -5.67 3.64 -13.22
CA GLN A 170 -6.72 4.64 -13.02
C GLN A 170 -7.78 4.03 -12.11
N PHE A 171 -8.31 4.86 -11.20
CA PHE A 171 -9.44 4.43 -10.38
C PHE A 171 -10.66 4.31 -11.28
N ILE A 172 -11.30 3.14 -11.23
CA ILE A 172 -12.51 2.79 -11.99
C ILE A 172 -13.64 2.42 -11.03
N ASP A 173 -14.83 2.13 -11.55
CA ASP A 173 -15.90 1.57 -10.73
C ASP A 173 -15.46 0.22 -10.15
N TRP A 174 -15.87 -0.08 -8.91
CA TRP A 174 -15.54 -1.33 -8.23
C TRP A 174 -16.10 -2.54 -8.98
N ASP A 175 -17.27 -2.42 -9.61
CA ASP A 175 -17.89 -3.48 -10.39
C ASP A 175 -17.13 -3.79 -11.69
N ASP A 176 -16.39 -2.81 -12.22
CA ASP A 176 -15.59 -2.96 -13.45
C ASP A 176 -14.25 -3.66 -13.21
N VAL A 177 -13.79 -3.78 -11.96
CA VAL A 177 -12.44 -4.31 -11.63
C VAL A 177 -12.28 -5.77 -12.09
N GLY A 178 -13.30 -6.61 -11.86
CA GLY A 178 -13.34 -8.01 -12.29
C GLY A 178 -12.08 -8.81 -11.92
N ASP A 179 -11.55 -9.56 -12.89
CA ASP A 179 -10.29 -10.30 -12.76
C ASP A 179 -9.03 -9.44 -13.04
N GLY A 180 -9.23 -8.12 -13.24
CA GLY A 180 -8.18 -7.18 -13.59
C GLY A 180 -7.89 -7.04 -15.08
N SER A 181 -8.56 -7.80 -15.97
CA SER A 181 -8.35 -7.70 -17.41
C SER A 181 -8.68 -6.30 -17.98
N VAL A 182 -9.58 -5.55 -17.34
CA VAL A 182 -9.91 -4.14 -17.67
C VAL A 182 -8.69 -3.23 -17.68
N TYR A 183 -7.69 -3.52 -16.83
CA TYR A 183 -6.47 -2.72 -16.75
C TYR A 183 -5.57 -2.83 -17.99
N LYS A 184 -5.82 -3.78 -18.91
CA LYS A 184 -5.06 -3.89 -20.18
C LYS A 184 -5.19 -2.62 -21.00
N GLN A 185 -6.41 -2.09 -21.15
CA GLN A 185 -6.63 -0.87 -21.91
C GLN A 185 -6.06 0.35 -21.18
N ILE A 186 -6.30 0.45 -19.87
CA ILE A 186 -5.78 1.54 -19.01
C ILE A 186 -4.25 1.63 -19.10
N GLN A 187 -3.57 0.48 -19.06
CA GLN A 187 -2.11 0.41 -19.15
C GLN A 187 -1.59 0.83 -20.53
N GLN A 188 -2.27 0.44 -21.61
CA GLN A 188 -1.91 0.78 -22.98
C GLN A 188 -2.05 2.29 -23.27
N GLU A 189 -3.10 2.92 -22.73
CA GLU A 189 -3.36 4.36 -22.85
C GLU A 189 -2.50 5.19 -21.89
N GLY A 190 -1.91 4.54 -20.89
CA GLY A 190 -1.05 5.15 -19.89
C GLY A 190 0.24 5.76 -20.47
N LYS A 191 0.81 6.70 -19.71
CA LYS A 191 2.12 7.29 -20.04
C LYS A 191 3.20 6.21 -20.01
N LYS A 192 4.19 6.34 -20.90
CA LYS A 192 5.34 5.44 -20.94
C LYS A 192 6.47 6.02 -20.10
N VAL A 193 7.21 5.19 -19.37
CA VAL A 193 8.36 5.62 -18.55
C VAL A 193 9.29 6.57 -19.31
N ARG A 194 9.66 6.21 -20.55
CA ARG A 194 10.55 7.00 -21.41
C ARG A 194 10.08 8.44 -21.67
N THR A 195 8.78 8.74 -21.56
CA THR A 195 8.23 10.07 -21.85
C THR A 195 8.25 10.99 -20.63
N ILE A 196 8.38 10.44 -19.42
CA ILE A 196 8.44 11.21 -18.17
C ILE A 196 9.82 11.19 -17.51
N TRP A 197 10.62 10.13 -17.72
CA TRP A 197 11.83 9.87 -16.92
C TRP A 197 12.89 10.96 -16.98
N LYS A 198 13.00 11.67 -18.12
CA LYS A 198 13.98 12.75 -18.32
C LYS A 198 13.47 14.13 -17.89
N ASP A 199 12.24 14.22 -17.42
CA ASP A 199 11.57 15.48 -17.08
C ASP A 199 11.15 15.43 -15.60
N PRO A 200 11.92 16.05 -14.70
CA PRO A 200 11.64 16.02 -13.26
C PRO A 200 10.26 16.55 -12.90
N VAL A 201 9.74 17.54 -13.64
CA VAL A 201 8.40 18.09 -13.39
C VAL A 201 7.33 17.05 -13.72
N LYS A 202 7.46 16.34 -14.85
CA LYS A 202 6.55 15.24 -15.19
C LYS A 202 6.67 14.08 -14.20
N LEU A 203 7.88 13.73 -13.80
CA LEU A 203 8.12 12.64 -12.87
C LEU A 203 7.48 12.90 -11.50
N ARG A 204 7.70 14.09 -10.93
CA ARG A 204 7.05 14.56 -9.69
C ARG A 204 5.54 14.55 -9.80
N ARG A 205 5.00 15.03 -10.93
CA ARG A 205 3.54 15.02 -11.17
C ARG A 205 2.96 13.61 -11.21
N GLU A 206 3.63 12.65 -11.84
CA GLU A 206 3.14 11.27 -11.86
C GLU A 206 3.29 10.57 -10.50
N TYR A 207 4.35 10.88 -9.74
CA TYR A 207 4.43 10.46 -8.34
C TYR A 207 3.21 10.95 -7.54
N SER A 208 2.88 12.25 -7.59
CA SER A 208 1.70 12.79 -6.92
C SER A 208 0.40 12.09 -7.34
N ARG A 209 0.23 11.82 -8.64
CA ARG A 209 -0.95 11.10 -9.17
C ARG A 209 -1.02 9.65 -8.68
N SER A 210 0.13 9.00 -8.49
CA SER A 210 0.17 7.64 -7.95
C SER A 210 -0.28 7.59 -6.48
N ILE A 211 0.09 8.59 -5.67
CA ILE A 211 -0.39 8.71 -4.29
C ILE A 211 -1.88 9.02 -4.26
N GLN A 212 -2.35 9.92 -5.13
CA GLN A 212 -3.79 10.21 -5.28
C GLN A 212 -4.57 8.93 -5.60
N TYR A 213 -4.10 8.13 -6.57
CA TYR A 213 -4.73 6.85 -6.90
C TYR A 213 -4.86 5.95 -5.67
N THR A 214 -3.77 5.67 -4.96
CA THR A 214 -3.80 4.76 -3.82
C THR A 214 -4.66 5.31 -2.67
N MET A 215 -4.60 6.62 -2.39
CA MET A 215 -5.44 7.23 -1.35
C MET A 215 -6.92 7.20 -1.71
N THR A 216 -7.28 7.53 -2.96
CA THR A 216 -8.66 7.40 -3.46
C THR A 216 -9.15 5.97 -3.31
N THR A 217 -8.33 4.97 -3.69
CA THR A 217 -8.70 3.56 -3.58
C THR A 217 -8.96 3.14 -2.13
N VAL A 218 -8.06 3.47 -1.19
CA VAL A 218 -8.20 3.09 0.23
C VAL A 218 -9.41 3.74 0.86
N ILE A 219 -9.59 5.04 0.62
CA ILE A 219 -10.69 5.83 1.19
C ILE A 219 -12.04 5.32 0.64
N SER A 220 -12.13 5.10 -0.67
CA SER A 220 -13.34 4.58 -1.30
C SER A 220 -13.67 3.16 -0.82
N TRP A 221 -12.68 2.30 -0.62
CA TRP A 221 -12.90 0.95 -0.09
C TRP A 221 -13.45 1.02 1.34
N LEU A 222 -12.86 1.85 2.20
CA LEU A 222 -13.29 1.99 3.59
C LEU A 222 -14.69 2.62 3.71
N GLU A 223 -15.01 3.57 2.83
CA GLU A 223 -16.36 4.14 2.74
C GLU A 223 -17.40 3.08 2.34
N LEU A 224 -17.08 2.23 1.37
CA LEU A 224 -18.05 1.30 0.78
C LEU A 224 -18.24 0.01 1.58
N TYR A 225 -17.14 -0.53 2.13
CA TYR A 225 -17.12 -1.87 2.70
C TYR A 225 -16.81 -1.91 4.20
N GLY A 226 -16.20 -0.86 4.76
CA GLY A 226 -15.93 -0.86 6.19
C GLY A 226 -17.19 -0.65 7.02
N ASP A 227 -17.18 -1.20 8.23
CA ASP A 227 -18.30 -1.22 9.19
C ASP A 227 -17.89 -0.68 10.57
N GLU A 228 -18.79 -0.75 11.57
CA GLU A 228 -18.48 -0.34 12.94
C GLU A 228 -17.37 -1.16 13.64
N ASN A 229 -17.01 -2.32 13.09
CA ASN A 229 -15.96 -3.19 13.62
C ASN A 229 -14.61 -2.98 12.91
N THR A 230 -14.58 -2.15 11.86
CA THR A 230 -13.41 -1.92 11.04
C THR A 230 -12.48 -0.88 11.67
N VAL A 231 -11.23 -1.29 11.92
CA VAL A 231 -10.14 -0.38 12.29
C VAL A 231 -9.07 -0.44 11.19
N MET A 232 -8.91 0.67 10.47
CA MET A 232 -7.88 0.80 9.44
C MET A 232 -6.78 1.75 9.88
N VAL A 233 -5.53 1.29 9.75
CA VAL A 233 -4.32 2.12 9.89
C VAL A 233 -3.56 2.05 8.58
N PHE A 234 -3.44 3.18 7.88
CA PHE A 234 -2.54 3.32 6.74
C PHE A 234 -1.46 4.34 7.06
N LEU A 235 -0.23 4.01 6.66
CA LEU A 235 0.94 4.87 6.79
C LEU A 235 1.85 4.71 5.57
N GLY A 236 2.68 5.72 5.33
CA GLY A 236 3.81 5.60 4.43
C GLY A 236 4.85 4.65 4.97
N ASP A 237 5.35 3.75 4.12
CA ASP A 237 6.53 2.96 4.47
C ASP A 237 7.79 3.82 4.47
N HIS A 238 7.94 4.77 3.55
CA HIS A 238 9.05 5.72 3.47
C HIS A 238 8.78 6.92 2.54
N GLN A 239 9.71 7.89 2.55
CA GLN A 239 9.78 8.93 1.51
C GLN A 239 10.07 8.31 0.13
N PRO A 240 9.62 8.92 -0.98
CA PRO A 240 9.98 8.46 -2.31
C PRO A 240 11.49 8.60 -2.56
N SER A 241 11.97 8.04 -3.68
CA SER A 241 13.37 8.14 -4.09
C SER A 241 13.87 9.60 -4.10
N PRO A 242 15.17 9.86 -3.81
CA PRO A 242 15.79 11.18 -3.98
C PRO A 242 15.60 11.81 -5.37
N LEU A 243 15.30 11.00 -6.41
CA LEU A 243 14.88 11.52 -7.72
C LEU A 243 13.63 12.42 -7.67
N ILE A 244 12.79 12.26 -6.64
CA ILE A 244 11.57 13.05 -6.42
C ILE A 244 11.83 14.18 -5.42
N VAL A 245 12.33 13.83 -4.23
CA VAL A 245 12.46 14.73 -3.07
C VAL A 245 13.80 15.46 -2.97
N GLY A 246 14.76 15.14 -3.85
CA GLY A 246 16.13 15.66 -3.76
C GLY A 246 16.89 15.12 -2.55
N ASP A 247 18.04 15.74 -2.25
CA ASP A 247 18.94 15.31 -1.17
C ASP A 247 18.44 15.71 0.25
N THR A 248 17.26 16.30 0.36
CA THR A 248 16.68 16.80 1.63
C THR A 248 15.66 15.85 2.25
N ALA A 249 15.69 14.56 1.89
CA ALA A 249 14.76 13.53 2.36
C ALA A 249 14.95 13.16 3.84
#